data_AF-A0A922P051-F1
#
_entry.id   AF-A0A922P051-F1
#
_cell.length_a   1.000
_cell.length_b   1.000
_cell.length_c   1.000
_cell.angle_alpha   90.00
_cell.angle_beta   90.00
_cell.angle_gamma   90.00
#
_symmetry.space_group_name_H-M   'P 1'
#
loop_
_entity.id
_entity.type
_entity.pdbx_description
1 polymer ?
#
loop_
_entity_poly.entity_id
_entity_poly.type
_entity_poly.pdbx_seq_one_letter_code
_entity_poly.pdbx_strand_id
1 'polypeptide(L)' 'MTLKVDVGDADLTELLAKVEAGEDVVLLRDQMPIAIISGMKSFANRAELIETIIRERAGRKPVTQEEIAEWKQIGRR' A
#
# COMPACT_ATOMS: atom_id res chain seq x y z
N MET A 1 -3.82 -10.14 -11.77
CA MET A 1 -2.83 -10.33 -12.86
C MET A 1 -2.33 -8.95 -13.27
N THR A 2 -1.11 -8.82 -13.79
CA THR A 2 -0.54 -7.50 -14.13
C THR A 2 -0.33 -7.37 -15.63
N LEU A 3 -0.97 -6.36 -16.23
CA LEU A 3 -0.85 -6.02 -17.65
C LEU A 3 0.10 -4.84 -17.82
N LYS A 4 0.91 -4.84 -18.89
CA LYS A 4 1.75 -3.69 -19.28
C LYS A 4 1.23 -3.12 -20.59
N VAL A 5 1.02 -1.80 -20.63
CA VAL A 5 0.48 -1.11 -21.81
C VAL A 5 1.27 0.16 -22.05
N ASP A 6 1.64 0.45 -23.29
CA ASP A 6 2.19 1.76 -23.63
C ASP A 6 1.10 2.82 -23.61
N VAL A 7 1.35 3.93 -22.91
CA VAL A 7 0.38 5.01 -22.72
C VAL A 7 -0.02 5.69 -24.02
N GLY A 8 0.84 5.65 -25.05
CA GLY A 8 0.54 6.24 -26.36
C GLY A 8 -0.53 5.51 -27.15
N ASP A 9 -0.67 4.20 -26.92
CA ASP A 9 -1.56 3.30 -27.67
C ASP A 9 -2.80 2.87 -26.86
N ALA A 10 -2.96 3.39 -25.64
CA ALA A 10 -3.97 2.93 -24.70
C ALA A 10 -5.27 3.75 -24.75
N ASP A 11 -6.41 3.06 -24.78
CA ASP A 11 -7.73 3.67 -24.50
C ASP A 11 -8.10 3.54 -23.02
N LEU A 12 -8.41 4.67 -22.38
CA LEU A 12 -8.71 4.71 -20.95
C LEU A 12 -9.93 3.86 -20.57
N THR A 13 -10.95 3.81 -21.42
CA THR A 13 -12.19 3.06 -21.14
C THR A 13 -11.91 1.56 -21.08
N GLU A 14 -11.08 1.06 -22.01
CA GLU A 14 -10.65 -0.34 -22.01
C GLU A 14 -9.79 -0.68 -20.80
N LEU A 15 -8.88 0.22 -20.41
CA LEU A 15 -8.06 0.03 -19.22
C LEU A 15 -8.91 -0.05 -17.95
N LEU A 16 -9.90 0.82 -17.81
CA LEU A 16 -10.81 0.80 -16.66
C LEU A 16 -11.62 -0.49 -16.60
N ALA A 17 -12.13 -0.97 -17.74
CA ALA A 17 -12.86 -2.25 -17.78
C ALA A 17 -11.99 -3.44 -17.31
N LYS A 18 -10.71 -3.47 -17.67
CA LYS A 18 -9.75 -4.49 -17.19
C LYS A 18 -9.48 -4.36 -15.69
N VAL A 19 -9.34 -3.14 -15.21
CA VAL A 19 -9.14 -2.84 -13.80
C VAL A 19 -10.34 -3.25 -12.96
N GLU A 20 -11.56 -3.00 -13.44
CA GLU A 20 -12.82 -3.44 -12.81
C GLU A 20 -12.96 -4.97 -12.82
N ALA A 21 -12.40 -5.65 -13.84
CA ALA A 21 -12.29 -7.11 -13.87
C ALA A 21 -11.23 -7.68 -12.91
N GLY A 22 -10.50 -6.83 -12.18
CA GLY A 22 -9.52 -7.23 -11.17
C GLY A 22 -8.08 -7.34 -11.67
N GLU A 23 -7.76 -6.74 -12.82
CA GLU A 23 -6.39 -6.61 -13.31
C GLU A 23 -5.70 -5.34 -12.78
N ASP A 24 -4.38 -5.41 -12.57
CA ASP A 24 -3.56 -4.21 -12.36
C ASP A 24 -2.89 -3.84 -13.69
N VAL A 25 -2.97 -2.59 -14.13
CA VAL A 25 -2.36 -2.11 -15.37
C VAL A 25 -1.17 -1.21 -15.06
N VAL A 26 0.00 -1.57 -15.57
CA VAL A 26 1.21 -0.75 -15.56
C VAL A 26 1.28 0.02 -16.88
N LEU A 27 1.24 1.34 -16.80
CA LEU A 27 1.44 2.23 -17.93
C LEU A 27 2.94 2.42 -18.18
N LEU A 28 3.35 2.19 -19.41
CA LEU A 28 4.69 2.43 -19.90
C LEU A 28 4.70 3.69 -20.78
N ARG A 29 5.85 4.34 -20.85
CA ARG A 29 6.19 5.30 -21.90
C ARG A 29 7.61 4.98 -22.34
N ASP A 30 7.83 4.76 -23.63
CA ASP A 30 9.14 4.37 -24.15
C ASP A 30 9.70 3.13 -23.40
N GLN A 31 8.85 2.13 -23.16
CA GLN A 31 9.14 0.91 -22.37
C GLN A 31 9.45 1.14 -20.88
N MET A 32 9.42 2.38 -20.39
CA MET A 32 9.66 2.72 -18.98
C MET A 32 8.34 2.83 -18.21
N PRO A 33 8.18 2.15 -17.06
CA PRO A 33 6.96 2.25 -16.26
C PRO A 33 6.84 3.64 -15.65
N ILE A 34 5.68 4.27 -15.85
CA ILE A 34 5.39 5.64 -15.39
C ILE A 34 4.23 5.72 -14.39
N ALA A 35 3.30 4.76 -14.42
CA ALA A 35 2.14 4.74 -13.54
C ALA A 35 1.55 3.33 -13.41
N ILE A 36 0.72 3.14 -12.38
CA ILE A 36 -0.06 1.92 -12.18
C ILE A 36 -1.52 2.32 -11.95
N ILE A 37 -2.44 1.71 -12.69
CA ILE A 37 -3.88 1.78 -12.47
C ILE A 37 -4.30 0.46 -11.86
N SER A 38 -4.93 0.50 -10.69
CA SER A 38 -5.41 -0.68 -9.99
C SER A 38 -6.80 -0.43 -9.42
N GLY A 39 -7.56 -1.51 -9.28
CA GLY A 39 -8.92 -1.43 -8.78
C GLY A 39 -8.89 -0.92 -7.36
N MET A 40 -9.81 -0.01 -7.01
CA MET A 40 -9.97 0.39 -5.62
C MET A 40 -10.49 -0.84 -4.86
N LYS A 41 -9.60 -1.54 -4.15
CA LYS A 41 -10.04 -2.53 -3.18
C LYS A 41 -10.93 -1.79 -2.20
N SER A 42 -12.21 -2.17 -2.14
CA SER A 42 -13.11 -1.65 -1.11
C SER A 42 -12.39 -1.80 0.23
N PHE A 43 -12.08 -0.67 0.84
CA PHE A 43 -11.45 -0.60 2.15
C PHE A 43 -12.45 -0.97 3.26
N ALA A 44 -13.44 -1.84 2.97
CA ALA A 44 -14.42 -2.33 3.93
C ALA A 44 -13.75 -2.73 5.25
N ASN A 45 -12.54 -3.27 5.18
CA ASN A 45 -11.79 -3.73 6.34
C ASN A 45 -10.70 -2.75 6.81
N ARG A 46 -10.51 -1.58 6.20
CA ARG A 46 -9.46 -0.64 6.66
C ARG A 46 -9.83 0.00 7.98
N ALA A 47 -11.10 0.37 8.15
CA ALA A 47 -11.61 0.88 9.42
C ALA A 47 -11.48 -0.18 10.52
N GLU A 48 -11.91 -1.41 10.23
CA GLU A 48 -11.79 -2.56 11.13
C GLU A 48 -10.32 -2.89 11.49
N LEU A 49 -9.41 -2.81 10.51
CA LEU A 49 -7.97 -3.02 10.73
C LEU A 49 -7.39 -1.91 11.61
N ILE A 50 -7.79 -0.65 11.41
CA ILE A 50 -7.38 0.48 12.25
C ILE A 50 -7.87 0.28 13.68
N GLU A 51 -9.14 -0.07 13.86
CA GLU A 51 -9.70 -0.36 15.19
C GLU A 51 -8.97 -1.52 15.87
N THR A 52 -8.65 -2.57 15.12
CA THR A 52 -7.86 -3.70 15.62
C THR A 52 -6.48 -3.23 16.09
N ILE A 53 -5.77 -2.43 15.30
CA ILE A 53 -4.45 -1.89 15.68
C ILE A 53 -4.57 -1.02 16.95
N ILE A 54 -5.59 -0.18 17.06
CA ILE A 54 -5.80 0.68 18.23
C ILE A 54 -6.07 -0.17 19.47
N ARG A 55 -6.97 -1.15 19.38
CA ARG A 55 -7.30 -2.08 20.49
C ARG A 55 -6.08 -2.85 20.95
N GLU A 56 -5.30 -3.40 20.02
CA GLU A 56 -4.07 -4.13 20.33
C GLU A 56 -3.01 -3.23 20.96
N ARG A 57 -2.94 -1.95 20.60
CA ARG A 57 -2.02 -0.99 21.21
C ARG A 57 -2.47 -0.56 22.61
N ALA A 58 -3.78 -0.43 22.85
CA ALA A 58 -4.32 -0.01 24.14
C ALA A 58 -3.99 -1.01 25.27
N GLY A 59 -3.86 -2.30 24.95
CA GLY A 59 -3.47 -3.33 25.92
C GLY A 59 -1.97 -3.43 26.21
N ARG A 60 -1.11 -2.71 25.47
CA ARG A 60 0.35 -2.78 25.66
C ARG A 60 0.80 -1.80 26.75
N LYS A 61 1.85 -2.17 27.47
CA LYS A 61 2.51 -1.24 28.39
C LYS A 61 3.10 -0.07 27.58
N PRO A 62 2.85 1.20 27.97
CA PRO A 62 3.54 2.33 27.39
C PRO A 62 5.04 2.18 27.59
N VAL A 63 5.81 2.48 26.56
CA VAL A 63 7.28 2.51 26.65
C VAL A 63 7.69 3.78 27.39
N THR A 64 8.53 3.64 28.42
CA THR A 64 9.05 4.76 29.20
C THR A 64 10.28 5.40 28.54
N GLN A 65 10.64 6.62 28.97
CA GLN A 65 11.84 7.29 28.48
C GLN A 65 13.11 6.56 28.93
N GLU A 66 13.07 5.95 30.11
CA GLU A 66 14.15 5.13 30.67
C GLU A 66 14.41 3.90 29.79
N GLU A 67 13.35 3.17 29.38
CA GLU A 67 13.46 2.03 28.45
C GLU A 67 14.05 2.45 27.10
N ILE A 68 13.62 3.60 26.55
CA ILE A 68 14.16 4.14 25.30
C ILE A 68 15.65 4.49 25.45
N ALA A 69 16.05 5.08 26.57
CA ALA A 69 17.44 5.43 26.84
C ALA A 69 18.32 4.17 26.94
N GLU A 70 17.83 3.12 27.60
CA GLU A 70 18.52 1.83 27.70
C GLU A 70 18.74 1.19 26.33
N TRP A 71 17.71 1.11 25.49
CA TRP A 71 17.83 0.56 24.14
C TRP A 71 18.81 1.33 23.26
N LYS A 72 18.84 2.67 23.38
CA LYS A 72 19.83 3.51 22.68
C LYS A 72 21.26 3.20 23.12
N GLN A 73 21.50 2.86 24.38
CA GLN A 73 22.82 2.49 24.87
C GLN A 73 23.23 1.09 24.38
N ILE A 74 22.29 0.14 24.34
CA ILE A 74 22.53 -1.21 23.78
C ILE A 74 22.97 -1.11 22.33
N GLY A 75 22.27 -0.34 21.49
CA GLY A 75 22.62 -0.20 20.06
C GLY A 75 23.89 0.62 19.77
N ARG A 76 24.49 1.25 20.79
CA ARG A 76 25.78 1.96 20.68
C ARG A 76 26.98 1.09 21.04
N ARG A 77 26.76 -0.06 21.68
CA ARG A 77 27.79 -1.09 21.89
C ARG A 77 27.87 -2.01 20.68
#